data_AF-A0A255I3K6-F1
#
_entry.id   AF-A0A255I3K6-F1
#
_cell.length_a   1.000
_cell.length_b   1.000
_cell.length_c   1.000
_cell.angle_alpha   90.00
_cell.angle_beta   90.00
_cell.angle_gamma   90.00
#
_symmetry.space_group_name_H-M   'P 1'
#
loop_
_entity.id
_entity.type
_entity.pdbx_description
1 polymer ?
#
loop_
_entity_poly.entity_id
_entity_poly.type
_entity_poly.pdbx_seq_one_letter_code
_entity_poly.pdbx_strand_id
1 'polypeptide(L)'
;MDYNNDDNFNNSQAFKNCVNNCRCKGFYYIIKEGDTLYKISKAYEVSVSDLMLANPYVNVYNLQINDEICIPKAINIQVSM
;
A
#
# COMPACT_ATOMS: atom_id res chain seq x y z
N MET A 1 -15.75 16.41 10.24
CA MET A 1 -16.25 15.28 9.43
C MET A 1 -15.27 14.15 9.66
N ASP A 2 -15.79 13.07 10.21
CA ASP A 2 -15.16 12.37 11.33
C ASP A 2 -14.13 11.34 10.90
N TYR A 3 -13.01 11.23 11.63
CA TYR A 3 -12.16 10.05 11.58
C TYR A 3 -12.00 9.55 13.01
N ASN A 4 -12.84 8.58 13.35
CA ASN A 4 -12.91 7.94 14.65
C ASN A 4 -11.68 7.06 14.89
N ASN A 5 -11.13 7.20 16.10
CA ASN A 5 -10.14 6.33 16.72
C ASN A 5 -10.80 5.01 17.12
N ASP A 6 -10.35 3.87 16.60
CA ASP A 6 -10.64 2.56 17.18
C ASP A 6 -9.40 1.65 17.00
N ASP A 7 -8.48 1.66 17.95
CA ASP A 7 -7.33 0.74 17.98
C ASP A 7 -7.58 -0.34 19.04
N ASN A 8 -8.20 -1.44 18.62
CA ASN A 8 -8.17 -2.70 19.35
C ASN A 8 -7.81 -3.79 18.34
N PHE A 9 -6.55 -4.19 18.36
CA PHE A 9 -5.91 -5.03 17.35
C PHE A 9 -6.66 -6.34 17.06
N ASN A 10 -7.52 -6.81 17.98
CA ASN A 10 -8.31 -8.05 17.81
C ASN A 10 -9.85 -7.86 17.86
N ASN A 11 -10.37 -6.64 18.04
CA ASN A 11 -11.83 -6.40 18.00
C ASN A 11 -12.22 -5.01 17.48
N SER A 12 -11.37 -4.37 16.69
CA SER A 12 -11.68 -3.05 16.18
C SER A 12 -12.27 -3.12 14.78
N GLN A 13 -13.48 -2.58 14.67
CA GLN A 13 -14.13 -2.23 13.42
C GLN A 13 -13.19 -1.42 12.49
N ALA A 14 -12.16 -0.73 12.99
CA ALA A 14 -11.16 -0.02 12.18
C ALA A 14 -10.19 -0.93 11.40
N PHE A 15 -9.81 -2.12 11.90
CA PHE A 15 -8.98 -3.03 11.09
C PHE A 15 -9.78 -3.62 9.93
N LYS A 16 -11.01 -4.08 10.21
CA LYS A 16 -11.93 -4.55 9.16
C LYS A 16 -12.31 -3.41 8.20
N ASN A 17 -12.52 -2.20 8.69
CA ASN A 17 -12.83 -1.04 7.86
C ASN A 17 -11.62 -0.55 7.05
N CYS A 18 -10.38 -0.66 7.54
CA CYS A 18 -9.20 -0.45 6.71
C CYS A 18 -9.07 -1.55 5.66
N VAL A 19 -9.23 -2.82 6.00
CA VAL A 19 -9.18 -3.88 4.97
C VAL A 19 -10.23 -3.65 3.88
N ASN A 20 -11.42 -3.17 4.25
CA ASN A 20 -12.50 -2.91 3.29
C ASN A 20 -12.41 -1.53 2.59
N ASN A 21 -11.83 -0.49 3.21
CA ASN A 21 -11.82 0.90 2.71
C ASN A 21 -10.43 1.58 2.71
N CYS A 22 -9.34 0.84 2.92
CA CYS A 22 -7.99 1.40 2.81
C CYS A 22 -7.68 1.66 1.34
N ARG A 23 -7.21 2.89 1.09
CA ARG A 23 -6.77 3.38 -0.22
C ARG A 23 -5.61 2.54 -0.77
N CYS A 24 -4.71 2.10 0.12
CA CYS A 24 -3.65 1.17 -0.22
C CYS A 24 -3.96 -0.22 0.35
N LYS A 25 -4.06 -1.23 -0.51
CA LYS A 25 -4.18 -2.65 -0.11
C LYS A 25 -2.77 -3.25 0.07
N GLY A 26 -2.03 -2.69 1.01
CA GLY A 26 -0.62 -3.00 1.24
C GLY A 26 0.00 -1.98 2.18
N PHE A 27 1.16 -1.41 1.81
CA PHE A 27 1.84 -0.38 2.59
C PHE A 27 2.36 0.74 1.70
N TYR A 28 2.57 1.92 2.29
CA TYR A 28 3.17 3.05 1.59
C TYR A 28 4.70 2.96 1.55
N TYR A 29 5.28 3.35 0.43
CA TYR A 29 6.71 3.42 0.20
C TYR A 29 7.08 4.79 -0.36
N ILE A 30 8.15 5.38 0.17
CA ILE A 30 8.67 6.67 -0.26
C ILE A 30 9.81 6.43 -1.26
N ILE A 31 9.66 6.98 -2.46
CA ILE A 31 10.62 6.86 -3.55
C ILE A 31 11.97 7.46 -3.15
N LYS A 32 13.04 6.72 -3.43
CA LYS A 32 14.43 7.10 -3.17
C LYS A 32 15.18 7.33 -4.49
N GLU A 33 16.36 7.93 -4.39
CA GLU A 33 17.23 8.15 -5.54
C GLU A 33 17.55 6.82 -6.26
N GLY A 34 17.37 6.81 -7.58
CA GLY A 34 17.66 5.64 -8.41
C GLY A 34 16.59 4.55 -8.40
N ASP A 35 15.48 4.76 -7.70
CA ASP A 35 14.32 3.86 -7.75
C ASP A 35 13.67 3.86 -9.13
N THR A 36 13.12 2.71 -9.50
CA THR A 36 12.27 2.54 -10.68
C THR A 36 11.16 1.57 -10.30
N LEU A 37 10.01 1.65 -10.98
CA LEU A 37 8.94 0.66 -10.76
C LEU A 37 9.44 -0.78 -10.91
N TYR A 38 10.35 -1.04 -11.85
CA TYR A 38 10.91 -2.38 -12.01
C TYR A 38 11.72 -2.84 -10.79
N LYS A 39 12.64 -2.01 -10.26
CA LYS A 39 13.42 -2.35 -9.06
C LYS A 39 12.51 -2.58 -7.85
N ILE A 40 11.52 -1.71 -7.67
CA ILE A 40 10.54 -1.82 -6.58
C ILE A 40 9.71 -3.10 -6.74
N SER A 41 9.23 -3.40 -7.95
CA SER A 41 8.47 -4.63 -8.25
C SER A 41 9.24 -5.89 -7.85
N LYS A 42 10.54 -5.93 -8.15
CA LYS A 42 11.42 -7.04 -7.79
C LYS A 42 11.70 -7.11 -6.30
N ALA A 43 11.94 -5.98 -5.65
CA ALA A 43 12.23 -5.93 -4.22
C ALA A 43 11.05 -6.41 -3.35
N TYR A 44 9.82 -6.15 -3.80
CA TYR A 44 8.60 -6.45 -3.02
C TYR A 44 7.77 -7.60 -3.58
N GLU A 45 8.25 -8.27 -4.62
CA GLU A 45 7.58 -9.42 -5.26
C GLU A 45 6.15 -9.09 -5.74
N VAL A 46 5.98 -7.89 -6.30
CA VAL A 46 4.72 -7.41 -6.88
C VAL A 46 4.91 -7.19 -8.37
N SER A 47 3.86 -7.30 -9.18
CA SER A 47 4.00 -6.98 -10.61
C SER A 47 4.07 -5.47 -10.82
N VAL A 48 4.76 -5.02 -11.87
CA VAL A 48 4.77 -3.61 -12.27
C VAL A 48 3.35 -3.14 -12.57
N SER A 49 2.54 -3.98 -13.19
CA SER A 49 1.13 -3.69 -13.49
C SER A 49 0.31 -3.44 -12.22
N ASP A 50 0.49 -4.25 -11.18
CA ASP A 50 -0.21 -4.05 -9.90
C ASP A 50 0.24 -2.76 -9.21
N LEU A 51 1.53 -2.43 -9.27
CA LEU A 51 2.03 -1.14 -8.79
C LEU A 51 1.38 0.03 -9.53
N MET A 52 1.24 -0.04 -10.86
CA MET A 52 0.58 1.03 -11.63
C MET A 52 -0.90 1.15 -11.28
N LEU A 53 -1.61 0.04 -11.17
CA LEU A 53 -3.04 0.01 -10.82
C LEU A 53 -3.30 0.54 -9.40
N ALA A 54 -2.40 0.26 -8.46
CA ALA A 54 -2.51 0.74 -7.09
C ALA A 54 -2.21 2.24 -6.93
N ASN A 55 -1.59 2.88 -7.93
CA ASN A 55 -1.10 4.25 -7.86
C ASN A 55 -1.62 5.15 -9.00
N PRO A 56 -2.95 5.24 -9.23
CA PRO A 56 -3.51 6.07 -10.31
C PRO A 56 -3.31 7.58 -10.10
N TYR A 57 -2.86 7.97 -8.91
CA TYR A 57 -2.60 9.36 -8.50
C TYR A 57 -1.12 9.76 -8.66
N VAL A 58 -0.24 8.85 -9.07
CA VAL A 58 1.19 9.12 -9.29
C VAL A 58 1.51 9.02 -10.77
N ASN A 59 2.30 9.95 -11.30
CA ASN A 59 2.87 9.79 -12.63
C ASN A 59 4.01 8.78 -12.58
N VAL A 60 3.67 7.51 -12.77
CA VAL A 60 4.60 6.38 -12.74
C VAL A 60 5.72 6.42 -13.79
N TYR A 61 5.58 7.23 -14.84
CA TYR A 61 6.62 7.44 -15.85
C TYR A 61 7.60 8.56 -15.47
N ASN A 62 7.33 9.27 -14.38
CA ASN A 62 8.14 10.37 -13.88
C ASN A 62 8.20 10.35 -12.34
N LEU A 63 8.59 9.22 -11.75
CA LEU A 63 8.73 9.08 -10.30
C LEU A 63 9.77 10.07 -9.75
N GLN A 64 9.38 10.87 -8.76
CA GLN A 64 10.25 11.81 -8.08
C GLN A 64 10.66 11.28 -6.71
N ILE A 65 11.85 11.68 -6.25
CA ILE A 65 12.28 11.41 -4.88
C ILE A 65 11.27 12.04 -3.92
N ASN A 66 10.92 11.31 -2.86
CA ASN A 66 9.87 11.63 -1.88
C ASN A 66 8.42 11.44 -2.35
N ASP A 67 8.18 10.98 -3.58
CA ASP A 67 6.84 10.52 -3.95
C ASP A 67 6.43 9.36 -3.02
N GLU A 68 5.18 9.36 -2.59
CA GLU A 68 4.58 8.26 -1.83
C GLU A 68 3.76 7.37 -2.79
N ILE A 69 4.09 6.08 -2.82
CA ILE A 69 3.35 5.07 -3.58
C ILE A 69 2.82 3.98 -2.66
N CYS A 70 1.68 3.39 -3.01
CA CYS A 70 1.19 2.14 -2.46
C CYS A 70 1.92 0.95 -3.09
N ILE A 71 2.51 0.09 -2.27
CA ILE A 71 2.97 -1.24 -2.67
C ILE A 71 1.86 -2.25 -2.33
N PRO A 72 1.13 -2.78 -3.32
CA PRO A 72 0.03 -3.69 -3.05
C PRO A 72 0.60 -5.04 -2.58
N LYS A 73 0.26 -5.46 -1.36
CA LYS A 73 0.66 -6.76 -0.84
C LYS A 73 -0.54 -7.38 -0.17
N ALA A 74 -0.90 -8.57 -0.60
CA ALA A 74 -1.95 -9.35 0.06
C ALA A 74 -1.54 -9.53 1.53
N ILE A 75 -2.28 -8.87 2.43
CA ILE A 75 -2.10 -9.07 3.86
C ILE A 75 -2.68 -10.46 4.14
N ASN A 76 -1.83 -11.48 4.11
CA ASN A 76 -2.24 -12.82 4.50
C ASN A 76 -2.34 -12.86 6.03
N ILE A 77 -3.47 -12.43 6.57
CA ILE A 77 -3.79 -12.65 7.98
C ILE A 77 -4.09 -14.14 8.13
N GLN A 78 -3.08 -14.91 8.53
CA GLN A 78 -3.30 -16.26 9.04
C GLN A 78 -3.99 -16.11 10.39
N VAL A 79 -5.31 -16.23 10.40
CA VAL A 79 -6.06 -16.43 11.64
C VAL A 79 -5.76 -17.86 12.07
N SER A 80 -4.77 -18.03 12.94
CA SER A 80 -4.64 -19.27 13.71
C SER A 80 -5.92 -19.42 14.52
N MET A 81 -6.79 -20.31 14.05
CA MET A 81 -7.99 -20.75 14.77
C MET A 81 -7.62 -21.38 16.11
#